data_AF-A0A183U7S7-F1
#
_entry.id   AF-A0A183U7S7-F1
#
_cell.length_a   1.000
_cell.length_b   1.000
_cell.length_c   1.000
_cell.angle_alpha   90.00
_cell.angle_beta   90.00
_cell.angle_gamma   90.00
#
_symmetry.space_group_name_H-M   'P 1'
#
loop_
_entity.id
_entity.type
_entity.pdbx_description
1 polymer ?
#
loop_
_entity_poly.entity_id
_entity_poly.type
_entity_poly.pdbx_seq_one_letter_code
_entity_poly.pdbx_strand_id
1 'polypeptide(L)' 'LGFSIAGGLDQPYIDGDPSIYVTNIIPGGAAAADGRMRYFMV' A
#
# COMPACT_ATOMS: atom_id res chain seq x y z
N LEU A 1 -9.73 3.43 -5.24
CA LEU A 1 -8.37 3.69 -4.69
C LEU A 1 -7.29 3.08 -5.58
N GLY A 2 -7.36 1.80 -5.97
CA GLY A 2 -6.41 1.25 -6.95
C GLY A 2 -5.11 0.74 -6.32
N PHE A 3 -5.13 0.44 -5.03
CA PHE A 3 -4.05 -0.17 -4.27
C PHE A 3 -4.62 -1.05 -3.14
N SER A 4 -3.79 -1.95 -2.63
CA SER A 4 -4.11 -2.83 -1.48
C SER A 4 -3.46 -2.31 -0.20
N ILE A 5 -4.11 -2.54 0.94
CA ILE A 5 -3.64 -2.10 2.26
C ILE A 5 -3.51 -3.31 3.20
N ALA A 6 -2.49 -3.29 4.06
CA ALA A 6 -2.33 -4.20 5.20
C ALA A 6 -1.94 -3.42 6.47
N GLY A 7 -2.08 -4.06 7.62
CA GLY A 7 -1.70 -3.48 8.92
C GLY A 7 -2.79 -2.63 9.56
N GLY A 8 -2.40 -1.93 10.63
CA GLY A 8 -3.29 -1.14 11.47
C GLY A 8 -3.14 -1.48 12.94
N LEU A 9 -3.69 -0.63 13.80
CA LEU A 9 -3.55 -0.75 15.25
C LEU A 9 -4.08 -2.08 15.80
N ASP A 10 -5.26 -2.50 15.32
CA ASP A 10 -5.93 -3.72 15.82
C ASP A 10 -5.44 -5.00 15.12
N GLN A 11 -4.88 -4.87 13.93
CA GLN A 11 -4.37 -5.99 13.13
C GLN A 11 -3.02 -5.61 12.49
N PRO A 12 -1.93 -5.57 13.30
CA PRO A 12 -0.60 -5.22 12.81
C PRO A 12 -0.13 -6.15 11.69
N TYR A 13 0.54 -5.59 10.68
CA TYR A 13 1.18 -6.38 9.62
C TYR A 13 2.56 -6.88 10.04
N ILE A 14 3.23 -6.10 10.88
CA ILE A 14 4.48 -6.43 11.54
C ILE A 14 4.18 -6.31 13.05
N ASP A 15 4.53 -7.34 13.83
CA ASP A 15 4.25 -7.36 15.27
C ASP A 15 4.85 -6.13 15.97
N GLY A 16 4.02 -5.44 16.75
CA GLY A 16 4.41 -4.22 17.46
C GLY A 16 4.43 -2.95 16.62
N ASP A 17 4.09 -3.01 15.33
CA ASP A 17 4.01 -1.84 14.45
C ASP A 17 2.55 -1.56 14.02
N PRO A 18 1.92 -0.47 14.52
CA PRO A 18 0.54 -0.12 14.19
C PRO A 18 0.40 0.59 12.83
N SER A 19 1.46 0.67 12.02
CA SER A 19 1.45 1.35 10.73
C SER A 19 0.55 0.68 9.70
N ILE A 20 0.10 1.49 8.74
CA ILE A 20 -0.64 1.04 7.56
C ILE A 20 0.32 0.94 6.37
N TYR A 21 0.31 -0.20 5.71
CA TYR A 21 1.18 -0.52 4.59
C TYR A 21 0.39 -0.60 3.28
N VAL A 22 0.91 0.01 2.23
CA VAL A 22 0.42 -0.26 0.87
C VAL A 22 1.21 -1.43 0.30
N THR A 23 0.53 -2.53 0.00
CA THR A 23 1.17 -3.80 -0.40
C THR A 23 1.15 -4.04 -1.91
N ASN A 24 0.24 -3.37 -2.63
CA ASN A 24 0.13 -3.51 -4.06
C ASN A 24 -0.43 -2.24 -4.70
N ILE A 25 0.06 -1.86 -5.89
CA ILE A 25 -0.54 -0.83 -6.74
C ILE A 25 -1.13 -1.54 -7.96
N ILE A 26 -2.44 -1.42 -8.17
CA ILE A 26 -3.12 -2.13 -9.25
C ILE A 26 -2.79 -1.47 -10.60
N PRO A 27 -2.17 -2.18 -11.56
CA PRO A 27 -1.90 -1.63 -12.89
C PRO A 27 -3.18 -1.18 -13.58
N GLY A 28 -3.16 0.01 -14.19
CA GLY A 28 -4.34 0.62 -14.81
C GLY A 28 -5.40 1.14 -13.83
N GLY A 29 -5.20 0.97 -12.52
CA GLY A 29 -6.07 1.51 -11.48
C GLY A 29 -5.84 3.00 -11.21
N ALA A 30 -6.71 3.62 -10.41
CA ALA A 30 -6.69 5.06 -10.14
C ALA A 30 -5.36 5.57 -9.55
N ALA A 31 -4.78 4.89 -8.56
CA ALA A 31 -3.49 5.30 -7.99
C ALA A 31 -2.31 5.14 -8.95
N ALA A 32 -2.35 4.11 -9.82
CA ALA A 32 -1.35 3.96 -10.89
C ALA A 32 -1.47 5.10 -11.92
N ALA A 33 -2.70 5.49 -12.27
CA ALA A 33 -2.97 6.58 -13.20
C ALA A 33 -2.58 7.97 -12.63
N ASP A 34 -2.82 8.20 -11.34
CA ASP A 34 -2.36 9.42 -10.64
C ASP A 34 -0.83 9.52 -10.59
N GLY A 35 -0.14 8.37 -10.50
CA GLY A 35 1.30 8.28 -10.73
C GLY A 35 2.18 8.87 -9.62
N ARG A 36 1.61 9.31 -8.48
CA ARG A 36 2.37 9.75 -7.29
C ARG A 36 2.92 8.58 -6.48
N MET A 37 2.21 7.46 -6.49
CA MET A 37 2.66 6.22 -5.87
C MET A 37 3.34 5.35 -6.92
N ARG A 38 4.56 4.88 -6.65
CA ARG A 38 5.34 4.09 -7.60
C ARG A 38 6.07 2.96 -6.89
N TYR A 39 6.24 1.85 -7.59
CA TYR A 39 7.20 0.83 -7.17
C TYR A 39 8.60 1.40 -7.26
N PHE A 40 9.37 1.24 -6.20
CA PHE A 40 10.81 1.50 -6.22
C PHE A 40 11.48 0.23 -6.75
N MET A 41 11.74 0.19 -8.05
CA MET A 41 12.59 -0.84 -8.66
C MET A 41 14.05 -0.36 -8.52
N VAL A 42 14.85 -1.10 -7.74
CA VAL A 42 16.31 -0.97 -7.71
C VAL A 42 16.93 -1.66 -8.92
#